data_AF-A0A482VY27-F1
#
_entry.id   AF-A0A482VY27-F1
#
_cell.length_a   1.000
_cell.length_b   1.000
_cell.length_c   1.000
_cell.angle_alpha   90.00
_cell.angle_beta   90.00
_cell.angle_gamma   90.00
#
_symmetry.space_group_name_H-M   'P 1'
#
loop_
_entity.id
_entity.type
_entity.pdbx_description
1 polymer ?
#
loop_
_entity_poly.entity_id
_entity_poly.type
_entity_poly.pdbx_seq_one_letter_code
_entity_poly.pdbx_strand_id
1 'polypeptide(L)' 'MAQYSDDSAPGPAVPLALQSLETTDGRLTWNYFDEAGYVSRGGLRQGEDPYIRNRFNQEASDNLPSNREIPDTRNAM' A
#
# COMPACT_ATOMS: atom_id res chain seq x y z
N MET A 1 -27.76 -22.02 24.67
CA MET A 1 -26.52 -21.34 25.06
C MET A 1 -25.40 -21.93 24.22
N ALA A 2 -25.18 -21.37 23.03
CA ALA A 2 -24.20 -21.89 22.08
C ALA A 2 -22.81 -21.38 22.51
N GLN A 3 -21.90 -22.30 22.80
CA GLN A 3 -20.52 -21.98 23.09
C GLN A 3 -19.85 -21.53 21.79
N TYR A 4 -19.45 -20.27 21.71
CA TYR A 4 -18.57 -19.77 20.67
C TYR A 4 -17.15 -20.23 21.00
N SER A 5 -16.64 -21.18 20.22
CA SER A 5 -15.22 -21.53 20.22
C SER A 5 -14.45 -20.39 19.57
N ASP A 6 -13.58 -19.74 20.33
CA ASP A 6 -12.63 -18.73 19.85
C ASP A 6 -11.54 -19.46 19.05
N ASP A 7 -11.76 -19.61 17.73
CA ASP A 7 -10.74 -20.10 16.80
C ASP A 7 -9.84 -18.92 16.41
N SER A 8 -9.04 -18.45 17.38
CA SER A 8 -7.89 -17.59 17.14
C SER A 8 -6.79 -18.42 16.45
N ALA A 9 -7.05 -18.82 15.22
CA ALA A 9 -6.02 -19.28 14.32
C ALA A 9 -5.12 -18.06 14.01
N PRO A 10 -3.82 -18.11 14.30
CA PRO A 10 -2.91 -17.10 13.79
C PRO A 10 -3.00 -17.17 12.27
N GLY A 11 -3.60 -16.14 11.66
CA GLY A 11 -3.55 -15.95 10.22
C GLY A 11 -2.10 -16.08 9.74
N PRO A 12 -1.87 -16.53 8.49
CA PRO A 12 -0.52 -16.81 8.01
C PRO A 12 0.37 -15.62 8.36
N ALA A 13 1.37 -15.87 9.20
CA ALA A 13 2.34 -14.88 9.61
C ALA A 13 3.05 -14.42 8.34
N VAL A 14 2.59 -13.30 7.76
CA VAL A 14 3.34 -12.60 6.73
C VAL A 14 4.69 -12.31 7.36
N PRO A 15 5.80 -12.81 6.79
CA PRO A 15 7.11 -12.56 7.35
C PRO A 15 7.29 -11.05 7.48
N LEU A 16 7.73 -10.60 8.66
CA LEU A 16 8.10 -9.22 8.96
C LEU A 16 9.14 -8.67 7.95
N ALA A 17 9.76 -9.55 7.15
CA ALA A 17 10.68 -9.26 6.05
C ALA A 17 10.07 -8.45 4.87
N LEU A 18 8.77 -8.13 4.88
CA LEU A 18 8.20 -7.13 3.97
C LEU A 18 8.28 -5.70 4.53
N GLN A 19 8.79 -5.50 5.75
CA GLN A 19 9.29 -4.21 6.19
C GLN A 19 10.55 -3.89 5.39
N SER A 20 10.36 -3.12 4.32
CA SER A 20 11.36 -2.29 3.66
C SER A 20 12.79 -2.81 3.86
N LEU A 21 13.12 -3.89 3.15
CA LEU A 21 14.47 -3.97 2.61
C LEU A 21 14.59 -2.68 1.80
N GLU A 22 15.23 -1.66 2.39
CA GLU A 22 15.74 -0.52 1.63
C GLU A 22 16.28 -1.13 0.35
N THR A 23 15.79 -0.66 -0.79
CA THR A 23 16.29 -1.11 -2.07
C THR A 23 17.76 -0.72 -2.10
N THR A 24 18.63 -1.60 -1.60
CA THR A 24 20.08 -1.44 -1.55
C THR A 24 20.63 -1.70 -2.94
N ASP A 25 19.98 -1.18 -3.97
CA ASP A 25 20.70 -0.78 -5.15
C ASP A 25 21.27 0.60 -4.83
N GLY A 26 22.57 0.66 -4.54
CA GLY A 26 23.27 1.92 -4.27
C GLY A 26 23.18 2.94 -5.42
N ARG A 27 22.59 2.57 -6.56
CA ARG A 27 22.30 3.46 -7.69
C ARG A 27 20.95 4.19 -7.60
N LEU A 28 20.01 3.71 -6.77
CA LEU A 28 18.65 4.24 -6.67
C LEU A 28 18.23 4.32 -5.20
N THR A 29 18.67 5.37 -4.51
CA THR A 29 18.02 5.74 -3.23
C THR A 29 16.58 6.15 -3.53
N TRP A 30 15.62 5.88 -2.64
CA TRP A 30 14.21 6.29 -2.81
C TRP A 30 14.01 7.75 -3.26
N ASN A 31 14.94 8.65 -2.90
CA ASN A 31 14.96 10.05 -3.34
C ASN A 31 15.09 10.25 -4.87
N TYR A 32 15.56 9.26 -5.61
CA TYR A 32 15.80 9.32 -7.07
C TYR A 32 14.83 8.46 -7.88
N PHE A 33 13.78 7.92 -7.27
CA PHE A 33 12.79 7.13 -7.98
C PHE A 33 11.82 8.05 -8.74
N ASP A 34 11.71 7.86 -10.06
CA ASP A 34 10.69 8.51 -10.89
C ASP A 34 9.32 7.85 -10.67
N GLU A 35 8.65 8.28 -9.61
CA GLU A 35 7.32 7.82 -9.24
C GLU A 35 6.29 8.10 -10.33
N ALA A 36 6.27 9.30 -10.89
CA ALA A 36 5.29 9.69 -11.90
C ALA A 36 5.42 8.83 -13.18
N GLY A 37 6.65 8.58 -13.62
CA GLY A 37 6.93 7.69 -14.74
C GLY A 37 6.55 6.23 -14.46
N TYR A 38 6.62 5.80 -13.20
CA TYR A 38 6.22 4.45 -12.81
C TYR A 38 4.70 4.28 -12.78
N VAL A 39 3.98 5.17 -12.10
CA VAL A 39 2.52 5.09 -11.90
C VAL A 39 1.78 5.27 -13.23
N SER A 40 2.23 6.20 -14.09
CA SER A 40 1.58 6.47 -15.38
C SER A 40 1.52 5.27 -16.32
N ARG A 41 2.41 4.28 -16.17
CA ARG A 41 2.36 3.03 -16.95
C ARG A 41 1.23 2.09 -16.52
N GLY A 42 0.79 2.20 -15.27
CA GLY A 42 -0.28 1.40 -14.67
C GLY A 42 -1.59 2.16 -14.48
N GLY A 43 -1.62 3.46 -14.81
CA GLY A 43 -2.76 4.35 -14.60
C GLY A 43 -3.99 3.98 -15.42
N LEU A 44 -5.13 4.51 -15.00
CA LEU A 44 -6.42 4.29 -15.64
C LEU A 44 -6.45 4.82 -17.07
N ARG A 45 -7.09 4.06 -17.95
CA ARG A 45 -7.41 4.54 -19.30
C ARG A 45 -8.62 5.47 -19.25
N GLN A 46 -8.72 6.37 -20.22
CA GLN A 46 -9.88 7.27 -20.34
C GLN A 46 -11.18 6.44 -20.44
N GLY A 47 -12.10 6.68 -19.51
CA GLY A 47 -13.39 5.98 -19.44
C GLY A 47 -13.36 4.61 -18.76
N GLU A 48 -12.21 4.18 -18.23
CA GLU A 48 -12.11 2.98 -17.39
C GLU A 48 -12.67 3.24 -15.99
N ASP A 49 -13.32 2.24 -15.40
CA ASP A 49 -13.83 2.33 -14.03
C ASP A 49 -12.66 2.20 -13.02
N PRO A 50 -12.45 3.20 -12.15
CA PRO A 50 -11.34 3.23 -11.20
C PRO A 50 -11.34 2.10 -10.16
N TYR A 51 -12.43 1.36 -9.99
CA TYR A 51 -12.58 0.35 -8.93
C TYR A 51 -12.44 -1.09 -9.43
N ILE A 52 -12.47 -1.35 -10.74
CA ILE A 52 -12.54 -2.72 -11.25
C ILE A 52 -11.26 -3.51 -10.98
N ARG A 53 -10.09 -2.88 -11.17
CA ARG A 53 -8.79 -3.53 -11.05
C ARG A 53 -8.44 -3.89 -9.61
N ASN A 54 -8.64 -2.94 -8.69
CA ASN A 54 -8.11 -3.03 -7.33
C ASN A 54 -9.17 -3.05 -6.23
N ARG A 55 -10.45 -2.88 -6.57
CA ARG A 55 -11.56 -2.73 -5.61
C ARG A 55 -11.42 -1.54 -4.66
N PHE A 56 -10.55 -0.60 -4.97
CA PHE A 56 -10.44 0.75 -4.40
C PHE A 56 -10.34 1.76 -5.54
N ASN A 57 -10.49 3.06 -5.24
CA ASN A 57 -10.40 4.10 -6.26
C ASN A 57 -8.94 4.30 -6.71
N GLN A 58 -8.59 3.74 -7.87
CA GLN A 58 -7.24 3.86 -8.40
C GLN A 58 -6.89 5.32 -8.75
N GLU A 59 -7.82 6.10 -9.31
CA GLU A 59 -7.58 7.51 -9.64
C GLU A 59 -7.19 8.33 -8.40
N ALA A 60 -7.89 8.13 -7.28
CA ALA A 60 -7.55 8.80 -6.03
C ALA A 60 -6.19 8.35 -5.46
N SER A 61 -5.84 7.07 -5.63
CA SER A 61 -4.56 6.53 -5.19
C SER A 61 -3.39 7.08 -6.01
N ASP A 62 -3.54 7.11 -7.35
CA ASP A 62 -2.48 7.52 -8.28
C ASP A 62 -2.16 9.03 -8.18
N ASN A 63 -3.07 9.82 -7.60
CA ASN A 63 -2.91 11.25 -7.36
C ASN A 63 -2.16 11.59 -6.05
N LEU A 64 -1.80 10.59 -5.24
CA LEU A 64 -1.12 10.81 -3.97
C LEU A 64 0.38 10.47 -4.08
N PRO A 65 1.28 11.30 -3.52
CA PRO A 65 2.70 10.96 -3.43
C PRO A 65 2.91 9.71 -2.57
N SER A 66 3.88 8.87 -2.96
CA SER A 66 4.25 7.65 -2.23
C SER A 66 4.67 7.94 -0.79
N ASN A 67 5.25 9.11 -0.53
CA ASN A 67 5.70 9.58 0.78
C ASN A 67 4.77 10.65 1.39
N ARG A 68 3.47 10.60 1.10
CA ARG A 68 2.48 11.53 1.67
C ARG A 68 2.52 11.55 3.20
N GLU A 69 2.32 12.73 3.77
CA GLU A 69 2.17 12.87 5.21
C GLU A 69 0.86 12.23 5.69
N ILE A 70 0.92 11.53 6.83
CA ILE A 70 -0.23 10.88 7.47
C ILE A 70 -0.35 11.47 8.88
N PRO A 71 -1.56 11.89 9.32
CA PRO A 71 -1.76 12.30 10.69
C PRO A 71 -1.49 11.14 11.66
N ASP A 72 -0.84 11.45 12.77
CA ASP A 72 -0.61 10.47 13.82
C ASP A 72 -1.90 10.19 14.58
N THR A 73 -2.48 9.01 14.38
CA THR A 73 -3.71 8.56 15.06
C THR A 73 -3.42 7.62 16.22
N ARG A 74 -2.17 7.53 16.68
CA ARG A 74 -1.81 6.70 17.85
C ARG A 74 -2.45 7.27 19.11
N ASN A 75 -2.73 6.38 20.07
CA ASN A 75 -3.10 6.82 21.40
C ASN A 75 -1.91 7.58 22.02
N ALA A 76 -2.18 8.74 22.60
CA ALA A 76 -1.18 9.58 23.22
C ALA A 76 -0.60 8.95 24.50
N MET A 77 -1.32 8.03 25.16
CA MET A 77 -0.93 7.42 26.44
C MET A 77 -1.46 5.98 26.60
#